data_AF-A0A1C5FNP3-F1
#
_entry.id   AF-A0A1C5FNP3-F1
#
_cell.length_a   1.000
_cell.length_b   1.000
_cell.length_c   1.000
_cell.angle_alpha   90.00
_cell.angle_beta   90.00
_cell.angle_gamma   90.00
#
_symmetry.space_group_name_H-M   'P 1'
#
loop_
_entity.id
_entity.type
_entity.pdbx_description
1 polymer ?
#
loop_
_entity_poly.entity_id
_entity_poly.type
_entity_poly.pdbx_seq_one_letter_code
_entity_poly.pdbx_strand_id
1 'polypeptide(L)'
;PPDDEWTLHASGRIGGGERVLGFDTTVWPPKGATVVDVEGLYDRYAGNGLEYGPVFRGLRAVWRRGEEIFAEVALPREVGDADAYGVHPALFDSVLHSTVFASTDGDDRSLLPFAWNGVSLHASGASALRVRVTPNGQDAVRLAAVDVQGEPVISVESLALRAAGPSSAGEARRDEANSLFRVDWTPVTPESAAPETDWVVLGTDELGLTGALASTGAARLRAPVRSLAELLAEAGASGRDDESLPGIVVVPLKGDNARSAESAPELAHELSRHVLELIQQWLAEERFAGARLVFVTRGAVEDGVHELTDVAAASVWGLVRSAQAENPGRFLLVDMDGTAESAAALPALPALADSGEPQAVVRSGTLRVGRLARLESGTGLVPPAGVPWR
;
A
#
# COMPACT_ATOMS: atom_id res chain seq x y z
N PRO A 1 28.17 -2.82 5.54
CA PRO A 1 28.15 -2.79 7.02
C PRO A 1 27.74 -4.19 7.54
N PRO A 2 28.26 -4.68 8.67
CA PRO A 2 28.02 -6.08 9.09
C PRO A 2 26.62 -6.35 9.69
N ASP A 3 25.71 -5.37 9.70
CA ASP A 3 24.39 -5.42 10.36
C ASP A 3 23.20 -5.44 9.37
N ASP A 4 23.41 -5.66 8.08
CA ASP A 4 22.30 -5.81 7.13
C ASP A 4 21.66 -7.21 7.25
N GLU A 5 20.34 -7.28 7.36
CA GLU A 5 19.59 -8.54 7.48
C GLU A 5 19.71 -9.37 6.19
N TRP A 6 20.01 -10.67 6.33
CA TRP A 6 20.20 -11.56 5.17
C TRP A 6 18.89 -11.72 4.38
N THR A 7 18.97 -11.48 3.06
CA THR A 7 17.85 -11.73 2.14
C THR A 7 18.04 -13.06 1.41
N LEU A 8 17.03 -13.93 1.46
CA LEU A 8 17.02 -15.19 0.72
C LEU A 8 16.62 -14.94 -0.75
N HIS A 9 17.58 -15.05 -1.67
CA HIS A 9 17.34 -14.86 -3.11
C HIS A 9 16.96 -16.15 -3.86
N ALA A 10 17.44 -17.30 -3.40
CA ALA A 10 17.15 -18.60 -4.02
C ALA A 10 17.24 -19.72 -2.97
N SER A 11 16.40 -20.74 -3.11
CA SER A 11 16.48 -21.97 -2.33
C SER A 11 16.21 -23.18 -3.22
N GLY A 12 16.73 -24.36 -2.83
CA GLY A 12 16.62 -25.56 -3.65
C GLY A 12 17.15 -26.80 -2.97
N ARG A 13 17.14 -27.92 -3.70
CA ARG A 13 17.67 -29.21 -3.25
C ARG A 13 18.60 -29.77 -4.31
N ILE A 14 19.73 -30.32 -3.86
CA ILE A 14 20.69 -31.02 -4.71
C ILE A 14 20.56 -32.51 -4.42
N GLY A 15 20.46 -33.32 -5.46
CA GLY A 15 20.39 -34.78 -5.38
C GLY A 15 21.34 -35.43 -6.38
N GLY A 16 21.60 -36.72 -6.22
CA GLY A 16 22.32 -37.53 -7.19
C GLY A 16 21.39 -38.12 -8.25
N GLY A 17 21.94 -38.45 -9.42
CA GLY A 17 21.23 -39.07 -10.54
C GLY A 17 21.32 -38.21 -11.80
N GLU A 18 22.01 -38.72 -12.81
CA GLU A 18 22.17 -38.04 -14.09
C GLU A 18 20.94 -38.23 -14.96
N ARG A 19 20.38 -37.13 -15.49
CA ARG A 19 19.32 -37.17 -16.49
C ARG A 19 19.72 -36.32 -17.69
N VAL A 20 20.05 -37.01 -18.78
CA VAL A 20 20.43 -36.37 -20.05
C VAL A 20 19.19 -36.18 -20.92
N LEU A 21 18.93 -34.95 -21.33
CA LEU A 21 17.95 -34.65 -22.36
C LEU A 21 18.68 -34.54 -23.70
N GLY A 22 18.57 -35.60 -24.52
CA GLY A 22 19.21 -35.64 -25.84
C GLY A 22 18.38 -35.00 -26.95
N PHE A 23 19.05 -34.51 -27.98
CA PHE A 23 18.46 -34.20 -29.27
C PHE A 23 19.46 -34.43 -30.40
N ASP A 24 18.97 -34.58 -31.63
CA ASP A 24 19.83 -34.81 -32.79
C ASP A 24 20.60 -33.53 -33.16
N THR A 25 21.92 -33.63 -33.12
CA THR A 25 22.87 -32.55 -33.39
C THR A 25 23.74 -32.85 -34.61
N THR A 26 23.52 -33.98 -35.29
CA THR A 26 24.32 -34.43 -36.45
C THR A 26 24.21 -33.50 -37.65
N VAL A 27 23.09 -32.78 -37.77
CA VAL A 27 22.85 -31.76 -38.78
C VAL A 27 22.41 -30.48 -38.09
N TRP A 28 23.15 -29.39 -38.30
CA TRP A 28 22.90 -28.11 -37.67
C TRP A 28 22.94 -26.94 -38.68
N PRO A 29 21.91 -26.08 -38.72
CA PRO A 29 20.66 -26.15 -37.97
C PRO A 29 19.80 -27.36 -38.35
N PRO A 30 18.87 -27.81 -37.50
CA PRO A 30 18.07 -29.01 -37.76
C PRO A 30 17.28 -28.90 -39.07
N LYS A 31 17.21 -30.01 -39.83
CA LYS A 31 16.44 -30.05 -41.07
C LYS A 31 14.98 -29.67 -40.81
N GLY A 32 14.42 -28.83 -41.69
CA GLY A 32 13.05 -28.35 -41.61
C GLY A 32 12.84 -27.22 -40.59
N ALA A 33 13.90 -26.72 -39.94
CA ALA A 33 13.83 -25.53 -39.11
C ALA A 33 13.96 -24.26 -39.98
N THR A 34 13.21 -23.24 -39.61
CA THR A 34 13.20 -21.92 -40.27
C THR A 34 13.98 -20.92 -39.43
N VAL A 35 14.71 -20.01 -40.07
CA VAL A 35 15.46 -18.96 -39.36
C VAL A 35 14.48 -18.00 -38.69
N VAL A 36 14.75 -17.66 -37.43
CA VAL A 36 14.03 -16.61 -36.68
C VAL A 36 14.91 -15.38 -36.62
N ASP A 37 14.32 -14.22 -36.92
CA ASP A 37 15.03 -12.95 -36.83
C ASP A 37 15.26 -12.55 -35.37
N VAL A 38 16.52 -12.32 -35.03
CA VAL A 38 16.98 -11.89 -33.70
C VAL A 38 17.50 -10.45 -33.71
N GLU A 39 17.43 -9.76 -34.85
CA GLU A 39 17.80 -8.35 -34.96
C GLU A 39 16.88 -7.49 -34.07
N GLY A 40 17.48 -6.49 -33.41
CA GLY A 40 16.79 -5.62 -32.46
C GLY A 40 16.29 -6.31 -31.17
N LEU A 41 16.59 -7.60 -30.94
CA LEU A 41 16.13 -8.33 -29.75
C LEU A 41 16.55 -7.63 -28.44
N TYR A 42 17.82 -7.24 -28.34
CA TYR A 42 18.33 -6.58 -27.13
C TYR A 42 17.81 -5.15 -26.96
N ASP A 43 17.45 -4.47 -28.06
CA ASP A 43 16.80 -3.17 -27.99
C ASP A 43 15.35 -3.31 -27.50
N ARG A 44 14.64 -4.38 -27.90
CA ARG A 44 13.32 -4.73 -27.35
C ARG A 44 13.40 -5.07 -25.86
N TYR A 45 14.40 -5.85 -25.43
CA TYR A 45 14.63 -6.10 -24.00
C TYR A 45 14.88 -4.82 -23.21
N ALA A 46 15.71 -3.90 -23.74
CA ALA A 46 15.95 -2.61 -23.11
C ALA A 46 14.67 -1.75 -23.02
N GLY A 47 13.84 -1.73 -24.08
CA GLY A 47 12.54 -1.07 -24.08
C GLY A 47 11.56 -1.61 -23.01
N ASN A 48 11.72 -2.87 -22.62
CA ASN A 48 10.96 -3.53 -21.56
C ASN A 48 11.66 -3.48 -20.17
N GLY A 49 12.70 -2.66 -20.01
CA GLY A 49 13.42 -2.47 -18.74
C GLY A 49 14.47 -3.53 -18.39
N LEU A 50 14.82 -4.41 -19.34
CA LEU A 50 15.87 -5.42 -19.19
C LEU A 50 17.12 -5.01 -19.97
N GLU A 51 18.04 -4.32 -19.27
CA GLU A 51 19.31 -3.89 -19.87
C GLU A 51 20.39 -4.97 -19.77
N TYR A 52 20.65 -5.65 -20.88
CA TYR A 52 21.74 -6.62 -20.98
C TYR A 52 23.05 -5.95 -21.42
N GLY A 53 24.08 -6.07 -20.58
CA GLY A 53 25.45 -5.68 -20.92
C GLY A 53 26.11 -6.60 -21.96
N PRO A 54 27.26 -6.22 -22.54
CA PRO A 54 27.88 -6.93 -23.67
C PRO A 54 28.15 -8.42 -23.43
N VAL A 55 28.49 -8.79 -22.19
CA VAL A 55 28.77 -10.18 -21.79
C VAL A 55 27.52 -11.07 -21.83
N PHE A 56 26.34 -10.50 -21.60
CA PHE A 56 25.06 -11.21 -21.63
C PHE A 56 24.40 -11.23 -23.03
N ARG A 57 25.03 -10.60 -24.03
CA ARG A 57 24.53 -10.58 -25.42
C ARG A 57 25.07 -11.75 -26.25
N GLY A 58 24.97 -12.97 -25.70
CA GLY A 58 25.60 -14.17 -26.27
C GLY A 58 24.77 -14.94 -27.30
N LEU A 59 23.51 -14.58 -27.54
CA LEU A 59 22.64 -15.25 -28.53
C LEU A 59 23.08 -14.93 -29.96
N ARG A 60 23.36 -15.96 -30.77
CA ARG A 60 23.92 -15.83 -32.12
C ARG A 60 22.90 -16.07 -33.22
N ALA A 61 22.10 -17.11 -33.07
CA ALA A 61 21.11 -17.51 -34.07
C ALA A 61 20.00 -18.32 -33.42
N VAL A 62 18.80 -18.21 -33.98
CA VAL A 62 17.61 -18.95 -33.55
C VAL A 62 16.91 -19.56 -34.75
N TRP A 63 16.44 -20.79 -34.61
CA TRP A 63 15.62 -21.48 -35.60
C TRP A 63 14.38 -22.09 -34.97
N ARG A 64 13.28 -22.16 -35.72
CA ARG A 64 12.01 -22.73 -35.28
C ARG A 64 11.57 -23.89 -36.16
N ARG A 65 11.15 -24.98 -35.52
CA ARG A 65 10.49 -26.12 -36.17
C ARG A 65 9.24 -26.51 -35.38
N GLY A 66 8.08 -26.08 -35.86
CA GLY A 66 6.83 -26.20 -35.08
C GLY A 66 6.94 -25.43 -33.77
N GLU A 67 6.78 -26.14 -32.65
CA GLU A 67 6.93 -25.57 -31.29
C GLU A 67 8.36 -25.69 -30.74
N GLU A 68 9.27 -26.33 -31.47
CA GLU A 68 10.67 -26.47 -31.05
C GLU A 68 11.49 -25.24 -31.46
N ILE A 69 12.26 -24.71 -30.51
CA ILE A 69 13.23 -23.65 -30.75
C ILE A 69 14.64 -24.21 -30.61
N PHE A 70 15.49 -23.83 -31.55
CA PHE A 70 16.90 -24.16 -31.57
C PHE A 70 17.71 -22.87 -31.51
N ALA A 71 18.77 -22.84 -30.72
CA ALA A 71 19.59 -21.65 -30.58
C ALA A 71 21.09 -21.97 -30.55
N GLU A 72 21.89 -21.07 -31.09
CA GLU A 72 23.33 -20.99 -30.84
C GLU A 72 23.63 -19.84 -29.89
N VAL A 73 24.39 -20.13 -28.83
CA VAL A 73 24.87 -19.12 -27.89
C VAL A 73 26.38 -19.26 -27.72
N ALA A 74 27.09 -18.14 -27.59
CA ALA A 74 28.53 -18.13 -27.37
C ALA A 74 28.97 -16.91 -26.57
N LEU A 75 29.87 -17.12 -25.62
CA LEU A 75 30.52 -16.04 -24.87
C LEU A 75 31.32 -15.13 -25.82
N PRO A 76 31.44 -13.82 -25.49
CA PRO A 76 32.41 -12.96 -26.15
C PRO A 76 33.84 -13.49 -25.97
N ARG A 77 34.73 -13.25 -26.95
CA ARG A 77 36.11 -13.77 -26.94
C ARG A 77 36.96 -13.19 -25.81
N GLU A 78 36.53 -12.05 -25.29
CA GLU A 78 37.16 -11.30 -24.21
C GLU A 78 36.91 -11.95 -22.83
N VAL A 79 35.92 -12.85 -22.73
CA VAL A 79 35.63 -13.63 -21.53
C VAL A 79 36.49 -14.90 -21.56
N GLY A 80 37.53 -14.93 -20.72
CA GLY A 80 38.55 -15.98 -20.71
C GLY A 80 38.43 -17.00 -19.57
N ASP A 81 37.40 -16.91 -18.74
CA ASP A 81 37.22 -17.67 -17.49
C ASP A 81 36.07 -18.67 -17.55
N ALA A 82 35.64 -19.07 -18.76
CA ALA A 82 34.55 -20.02 -18.94
C ALA A 82 34.81 -21.37 -18.23
N ASP A 83 36.07 -21.80 -18.20
CA ASP A 83 36.58 -23.02 -17.55
C ASP A 83 36.50 -22.99 -16.02
N ALA A 84 36.37 -21.81 -15.41
CA ALA A 84 36.16 -21.67 -13.97
C ALA A 84 34.74 -22.03 -13.51
N TYR A 85 33.80 -22.20 -14.44
CA TYR A 85 32.39 -22.47 -14.15
C TYR A 85 31.93 -23.85 -14.63
N GLY A 86 30.95 -24.42 -13.92
CA GLY A 86 30.15 -25.53 -14.44
C GLY A 86 29.48 -25.12 -15.76
N VAL A 87 28.71 -24.04 -15.75
CA VAL A 87 28.34 -23.28 -16.96
C VAL A 87 28.50 -21.81 -16.62
N HIS A 88 29.15 -21.05 -17.49
CA HIS A 88 29.31 -19.61 -17.27
C HIS A 88 27.93 -18.93 -17.17
N PRO A 89 27.63 -18.16 -16.11
CA PRO A 89 26.29 -17.59 -15.90
C PRO A 89 25.76 -16.79 -17.08
N ALA A 90 26.58 -15.95 -17.70
CA ALA A 90 26.17 -15.18 -18.88
C ALA A 90 25.94 -16.02 -20.14
N LEU A 91 26.63 -17.16 -20.28
CA LEU A 91 26.39 -18.11 -21.36
C LEU A 91 25.04 -18.79 -21.15
N PHE A 92 24.78 -19.21 -19.91
CA PHE A 92 23.52 -19.85 -19.56
C PHE A 92 22.34 -18.90 -19.66
N ASP A 93 22.47 -17.66 -19.17
CA ASP A 93 21.44 -16.63 -19.33
C ASP A 93 21.15 -16.33 -20.81
N SER A 94 22.18 -16.35 -21.66
CA SER A 94 22.01 -16.22 -23.11
C SER A 94 21.16 -17.32 -23.74
N VAL A 95 21.15 -18.53 -23.14
CA VAL A 95 20.24 -19.60 -23.55
C VAL A 95 18.78 -19.18 -23.31
N LEU A 96 18.52 -18.49 -22.21
CA LEU A 96 17.18 -18.12 -21.75
C LEU A 96 16.56 -17.03 -22.65
N HIS A 97 17.39 -16.20 -23.30
CA HIS A 97 16.92 -15.26 -24.34
C HIS A 97 16.23 -15.95 -25.53
N SER A 98 16.51 -17.23 -25.77
CA SER A 98 15.82 -17.98 -26.84
C SER A 98 14.39 -18.40 -26.47
N THR A 99 14.03 -18.39 -25.18
CA THR A 99 12.73 -18.87 -24.71
C THR A 99 11.56 -17.97 -25.10
N VAL A 100 11.80 -16.68 -25.38
CA VAL A 100 10.78 -15.75 -25.89
C VAL A 100 10.17 -16.23 -27.22
N PHE A 101 10.92 -17.00 -28.01
CA PHE A 101 10.46 -17.52 -29.28
C PHE A 101 9.63 -18.81 -29.15
N ALA A 102 9.60 -19.42 -27.96
CA ALA A 102 8.85 -20.66 -27.69
C ALA A 102 7.38 -20.40 -27.37
N SER A 103 7.00 -19.19 -26.97
CA SER A 103 5.61 -18.82 -26.65
C SER A 103 4.77 -18.58 -27.91
N THR A 104 3.54 -19.11 -27.91
CA THR A 104 2.62 -19.10 -29.06
C THR A 104 1.76 -17.84 -29.16
N ASP A 105 1.68 -17.05 -28.08
CA ASP A 105 0.68 -15.98 -27.95
C ASP A 105 1.10 -14.63 -28.52
N GLY A 106 2.32 -14.50 -29.10
CA GLY A 106 2.77 -13.23 -29.69
C GLY A 106 2.83 -12.06 -28.72
N ASP A 107 2.69 -12.32 -27.42
CA ASP A 107 2.78 -11.35 -26.35
C ASP A 107 4.26 -11.02 -26.13
N ASP A 108 4.63 -9.77 -26.38
CA ASP A 108 5.96 -9.16 -26.12
C ASP A 108 6.34 -9.09 -24.62
N ARG A 109 5.72 -9.93 -23.78
CA ARG A 109 6.01 -10.02 -22.35
C ARG A 109 7.39 -10.66 -22.18
N SER A 110 8.37 -9.90 -21.73
CA SER A 110 9.69 -10.44 -21.41
C SER A 110 9.50 -11.53 -20.37
N LEU A 111 9.73 -12.81 -20.66
CA LEU A 111 9.59 -13.88 -19.66
C LEU A 111 10.94 -14.07 -18.92
N LEU A 112 10.90 -14.12 -17.59
CA LEU A 112 12.04 -14.44 -16.73
C LEU A 112 11.95 -15.84 -16.12
N PRO A 113 13.10 -16.50 -15.92
CA PRO A 113 13.22 -17.73 -15.13
C PRO A 113 12.72 -17.55 -13.69
N PHE A 114 11.85 -18.44 -13.20
CA PHE A 114 11.38 -18.41 -11.82
C PHE A 114 11.71 -19.69 -11.04
N ALA A 115 11.42 -20.86 -11.60
CA ALA A 115 11.65 -22.13 -10.90
C ALA A 115 12.28 -23.17 -11.82
N TRP A 116 13.28 -23.87 -11.29
CA TRP A 116 14.08 -24.86 -11.99
C TRP A 116 13.82 -26.24 -11.40
N ASN A 117 13.48 -27.21 -12.24
CA ASN A 117 13.26 -28.58 -11.82
C ASN A 117 14.06 -29.54 -12.71
N GLY A 118 14.74 -30.50 -12.08
CA GLY A 118 15.52 -31.51 -12.78
C GLY A 118 16.68 -30.94 -13.60
N VAL A 119 17.45 -30.02 -13.01
CA VAL A 119 18.67 -29.48 -13.64
C VAL A 119 19.81 -30.49 -13.46
N SER A 120 20.40 -30.95 -14.56
CA SER A 120 21.57 -31.84 -14.58
C SER A 120 22.70 -31.18 -15.37
N LEU A 121 23.87 -31.05 -14.74
CA LEU A 121 25.10 -30.60 -15.38
C LEU A 121 25.94 -31.82 -15.77
N HIS A 122 26.39 -31.89 -17.02
CA HIS A 122 27.08 -33.04 -17.60
C HIS A 122 28.55 -32.75 -17.92
N ALA A 123 28.84 -31.53 -18.37
CA ALA A 123 30.20 -31.08 -18.70
C ALA A 123 30.40 -29.63 -18.23
N SER A 124 31.66 -29.23 -18.04
CA SER A 124 32.04 -27.89 -17.58
C SER A 124 32.92 -27.14 -18.57
N GLY A 125 33.00 -25.82 -18.45
CA GLY A 125 33.93 -25.00 -19.25
C GLY A 125 33.50 -24.73 -20.69
N ALA A 126 32.24 -25.00 -21.05
CA ALA A 126 31.73 -24.66 -22.38
C ALA A 126 31.72 -23.14 -22.59
N SER A 127 32.23 -22.69 -23.73
CA SER A 127 32.18 -21.28 -24.16
C SER A 127 31.14 -21.02 -25.26
N ALA A 128 30.58 -22.08 -25.84
CA ALA A 128 29.51 -22.05 -26.82
C ALA A 128 28.58 -23.26 -26.65
N LEU A 129 27.29 -23.06 -26.88
CA LEU A 129 26.27 -24.11 -26.79
C LEU A 129 25.34 -24.10 -28.00
N ARG A 130 24.91 -25.29 -28.40
CA ARG A 130 23.71 -25.51 -29.21
C ARG A 130 22.59 -25.95 -28.29
N VAL A 131 21.44 -25.32 -28.40
CA VAL A 131 20.32 -25.49 -27.49
C VAL A 131 19.10 -25.96 -28.25
N ARG A 132 18.32 -26.86 -27.65
CA ARG A 132 16.93 -27.12 -27.99
C ARG A 132 16.02 -26.75 -26.82
N VAL A 133 14.98 -25.99 -27.12
CA VAL A 133 13.91 -25.59 -26.20
C VAL A 133 12.59 -26.16 -26.71
N THR A 134 11.81 -26.79 -25.83
CA THR A 134 10.47 -27.30 -26.16
C THR A 134 9.46 -26.92 -25.06
N PRO A 135 8.18 -26.71 -25.39
CA PRO A 135 7.14 -26.48 -24.39
C PRO A 135 7.03 -27.63 -23.38
N ASN A 136 6.66 -27.30 -22.14
CA ASN A 136 6.44 -28.25 -21.04
C ASN A 136 5.26 -27.79 -20.16
N GLY A 137 4.12 -27.47 -20.78
CA GLY A 137 2.96 -26.85 -20.14
C GLY A 137 2.73 -25.42 -20.67
N GLN A 138 1.84 -24.67 -20.02
CA GLN A 138 1.48 -23.30 -20.46
C GLN A 138 2.60 -22.27 -20.16
N ASP A 139 3.23 -22.36 -18.98
CA ASP A 139 4.24 -21.39 -18.51
C ASP A 139 5.60 -22.04 -18.22
N ALA A 140 5.93 -23.13 -18.91
CA ALA A 140 7.19 -23.84 -18.67
C ALA A 140 7.79 -24.41 -19.96
N VAL A 141 9.12 -24.49 -19.97
CA VAL A 141 9.89 -25.05 -21.08
C VAL A 141 10.85 -26.12 -20.57
N ARG A 142 11.25 -27.03 -21.46
CA ARG A 142 12.35 -27.97 -21.28
C ARG A 142 13.55 -27.50 -22.08
N LEU A 143 14.75 -27.61 -21.51
CA LEU A 143 16.00 -27.19 -22.15
C LEU A 143 16.99 -28.35 -22.24
N ALA A 144 17.60 -28.50 -23.40
CA ALA A 144 18.76 -29.36 -23.60
C ALA A 144 19.85 -28.56 -24.30
N ALA A 145 21.06 -28.53 -23.75
CA ALA A 145 22.19 -27.85 -24.34
C ALA A 145 23.40 -28.78 -24.47
N VAL A 146 24.02 -28.71 -25.65
CA VAL A 146 25.22 -29.46 -26.01
C VAL A 146 26.32 -28.49 -26.44
N ASP A 147 27.57 -28.94 -26.46
CA ASP A 147 28.68 -28.19 -27.02
C ASP A 147 28.71 -28.20 -28.56
N VAL A 148 29.77 -27.68 -29.17
CA VAL A 148 29.92 -27.64 -30.63
C VAL A 148 30.19 -29.01 -31.26
N GLN A 149 30.66 -29.97 -30.47
CA GLN A 149 30.84 -31.39 -30.84
C GLN A 149 29.54 -32.18 -30.71
N GLY A 150 28.54 -31.66 -30.00
CA GLY A 150 27.26 -32.31 -29.76
C GLY A 150 27.21 -33.09 -28.46
N GLU A 151 28.21 -32.96 -27.59
CA GLU A 151 28.24 -33.60 -26.28
C GLU A 151 27.34 -32.86 -25.28
N PRO A 152 26.55 -33.56 -24.45
CA PRO A 152 25.68 -32.93 -23.45
C PRO A 152 26.45 -32.05 -22.46
N VAL A 153 25.94 -30.83 -22.24
CA VAL A 153 26.49 -29.89 -21.24
C VAL A 153 25.51 -29.69 -20.10
N ILE A 154 24.26 -29.31 -20.38
CA ILE A 154 23.23 -29.09 -19.35
C ILE A 154 21.84 -29.50 -19.83
N SER A 155 21.10 -30.16 -18.95
CA SER A 155 19.71 -30.57 -19.15
C SER A 155 18.81 -29.93 -18.08
N VAL A 156 17.64 -29.43 -18.49
CA VAL A 156 16.62 -28.88 -17.58
C VAL A 156 15.27 -29.49 -17.92
N GLU A 157 14.74 -30.32 -17.03
CA GLU A 157 13.44 -31.01 -17.26
C GLU A 157 12.27 -30.04 -17.35
N SER A 158 12.26 -29.04 -16.47
CA SER A 158 11.24 -27.98 -16.45
C SER A 158 11.80 -26.69 -15.90
N LEU A 159 11.75 -25.65 -16.72
CA LEU A 159 11.98 -24.26 -16.37
C LEU A 159 10.64 -23.52 -16.41
N ALA A 160 10.13 -23.13 -15.25
CA ALA A 160 8.97 -22.25 -15.17
C ALA A 160 9.39 -20.82 -15.48
N LEU A 161 8.69 -20.21 -16.43
CA LEU A 161 8.91 -18.85 -16.91
C LEU A 161 7.76 -17.95 -16.44
N ARG A 162 8.05 -16.68 -16.15
CA ARG A 162 7.05 -15.69 -15.72
C ARG A 162 7.30 -14.36 -16.41
N ALA A 163 6.26 -13.67 -16.86
CA ALA A 163 6.42 -12.33 -17.44
C ALA A 163 7.10 -11.34 -16.49
N ALA A 164 8.31 -10.92 -16.83
CA ALA A 164 8.80 -9.56 -16.66
C ALA A 164 8.06 -8.60 -17.59
N GLY A 165 6.84 -8.25 -17.18
CA GLY A 165 6.52 -6.83 -17.13
C GLY A 165 6.97 -6.28 -15.77
N PRO A 166 6.73 -4.99 -15.47
CA PRO A 166 6.66 -4.56 -14.08
C PRO A 166 5.50 -5.32 -13.42
N SER A 167 5.72 -6.58 -13.01
CA SER A 167 4.72 -7.43 -12.36
C SER A 167 3.32 -7.36 -12.99
N SER A 168 3.09 -7.98 -14.16
CA SER A 168 1.74 -8.07 -14.76
C SER A 168 0.84 -9.15 -14.12
N ALA A 169 1.28 -9.80 -13.04
CA ALA A 169 0.39 -10.43 -12.04
C ALA A 169 -0.01 -9.45 -10.91
N GLY A 170 0.33 -8.17 -11.09
CA GLY A 170 0.06 -7.07 -10.18
C GLY A 170 -0.96 -6.06 -10.71
N GLU A 171 -1.22 -5.89 -12.00
CA GLU A 171 -2.02 -4.73 -12.44
C GLU A 171 -3.54 -4.85 -12.26
N ALA A 172 -4.11 -6.06 -12.19
CA ALA A 172 -5.50 -6.20 -11.76
C ALA A 172 -5.67 -6.20 -10.22
N ARG A 173 -4.58 -6.24 -9.43
CA ARG A 173 -4.65 -6.29 -7.95
C ARG A 173 -3.88 -5.20 -7.22
N ARG A 174 -2.96 -4.49 -7.87
CA ARG A 174 -2.16 -3.39 -7.28
C ARG A 174 -2.90 -2.06 -7.37
N ASP A 175 -3.84 -1.89 -8.30
CA ASP A 175 -4.78 -0.78 -8.19
C ASP A 175 -5.84 -1.01 -7.09
N GLU A 176 -5.99 -2.22 -6.56
CA GLU A 176 -6.78 -2.43 -5.34
C GLU A 176 -5.89 -2.39 -4.09
N ALA A 177 -4.79 -3.15 -4.02
CA ALA A 177 -3.93 -3.25 -2.83
C ALA A 177 -3.08 -2.00 -2.56
N ASN A 178 -2.67 -1.23 -3.58
CA ASN A 178 -2.00 0.07 -3.39
C ASN A 178 -3.00 1.25 -3.36
N SER A 179 -4.31 0.99 -3.47
CA SER A 179 -5.36 1.99 -3.25
C SER A 179 -5.98 1.90 -1.85
N LEU A 180 -5.60 0.90 -1.06
CA LEU A 180 -6.02 0.82 0.33
C LEU A 180 -5.18 1.79 1.17
N PHE A 181 -5.84 2.85 1.61
CA PHE A 181 -5.31 3.76 2.61
C PHE A 181 -5.96 3.44 3.96
N ARG A 182 -5.16 3.55 5.01
CA ARG A 182 -5.66 3.63 6.38
C ARG A 182 -5.27 4.98 6.97
N VAL A 183 -6.00 5.37 8.01
CA VAL A 183 -5.62 6.53 8.82
C VAL A 183 -4.70 6.06 9.93
N ASP A 184 -3.48 6.58 9.94
CA ASP A 184 -2.51 6.42 11.01
C ASP A 184 -2.52 7.66 11.90
N TRP A 185 -2.64 7.45 13.21
CA TRP A 185 -2.67 8.51 14.21
C TRP A 185 -1.26 8.81 14.70
N THR A 186 -0.68 9.90 14.19
CA THR A 186 0.71 10.27 14.48
C THR A 186 0.77 11.26 15.65
N PRO A 187 1.62 11.04 16.67
CA PRO A 187 1.80 11.99 17.77
C PRO A 187 2.27 13.36 17.28
N VAL A 188 1.68 14.41 17.84
CA VAL A 188 2.10 15.80 17.57
C VAL A 188 2.14 16.58 18.87
N THR A 189 3.02 17.58 18.90
CA THR A 189 3.10 18.57 19.98
C THR A 189 2.63 19.90 19.40
N PRO A 190 1.48 20.44 19.83
CA PRO A 190 1.00 21.73 19.33
C PRO A 190 2.00 22.84 19.71
N GLU A 191 2.35 23.69 18.74
CA GLU A 191 3.42 24.69 18.88
C GLU A 191 3.08 25.84 19.85
N SER A 192 1.80 26.03 20.21
CA SER A 192 1.39 26.99 21.23
C SER A 192 0.00 26.69 21.79
N ALA A 193 -0.25 27.07 23.05
CA ALA A 193 -1.60 27.12 23.60
C ALA A 193 -2.42 28.15 22.83
N ALA A 194 -3.71 27.89 22.60
CA ALA A 194 -4.57 28.85 21.93
C ALA A 194 -4.51 30.21 22.65
N PRO A 195 -4.63 31.34 21.92
CA PRO A 195 -4.77 32.66 22.54
C PRO A 195 -5.91 32.65 23.58
N GLU A 196 -5.92 33.59 24.54
CA GLU A 196 -7.03 33.76 25.50
C GLU A 196 -8.36 33.87 24.75
N THR A 197 -9.05 32.74 24.59
CA THR A 197 -10.25 32.60 23.77
C THR A 197 -11.34 32.09 24.68
N ASP A 198 -12.52 32.68 24.58
CA ASP A 198 -13.68 32.25 25.35
C ASP A 198 -14.17 30.88 24.88
N TRP A 199 -14.46 30.01 25.85
CA TRP A 199 -14.98 28.67 25.64
C TRP A 199 -16.41 28.57 26.12
N VAL A 200 -17.24 27.80 25.43
CA VAL A 200 -18.55 27.38 25.93
C VAL A 200 -18.82 25.93 25.54
N VAL A 201 -19.50 25.18 26.40
CA VAL A 201 -20.03 23.85 26.08
C VAL A 201 -21.49 24.00 25.63
N LEU A 202 -21.80 23.44 24.47
CA LEU A 202 -23.12 23.48 23.85
C LEU A 202 -23.83 22.13 23.99
N GLY A 203 -25.03 22.14 24.56
CA GLY A 203 -25.85 20.96 24.76
C GLY A 203 -25.67 20.32 26.15
N THR A 204 -26.00 19.04 26.25
CA THR A 204 -25.83 18.26 27.49
C THR A 204 -24.38 17.83 27.65
N ASP A 205 -23.76 18.19 28.78
CA ASP A 205 -22.35 17.85 29.06
C ASP A 205 -22.15 16.40 29.52
N GLU A 206 -22.52 15.44 28.67
CA GLU A 206 -22.48 14.01 28.97
C GLU A 206 -21.07 13.44 29.05
N LEU A 207 -20.08 14.18 28.55
CA LEU A 207 -18.66 13.82 28.59
C LEU A 207 -17.90 14.52 29.73
N GLY A 208 -18.53 15.43 30.48
CA GLY A 208 -17.91 16.16 31.60
C GLY A 208 -16.88 17.21 31.18
N LEU A 209 -17.00 17.75 29.96
CA LEU A 209 -16.07 18.70 29.36
C LEU A 209 -16.04 20.05 30.07
N THR A 210 -17.15 20.48 30.69
CA THR A 210 -17.17 21.74 31.47
C THR A 210 -16.21 21.65 32.65
N GLY A 211 -16.27 20.54 33.40
CA GLY A 211 -15.36 20.29 34.52
C GLY A 211 -13.92 20.08 34.07
N ALA A 212 -13.73 19.37 32.95
CA ALA A 212 -12.42 19.14 32.35
C ALA A 212 -11.76 20.45 31.88
N LEU A 213 -12.49 21.32 31.17
CA LEU A 213 -11.99 22.64 30.75
C LEU A 213 -11.67 23.52 31.97
N ALA A 214 -12.54 23.54 32.97
CA ALA A 214 -12.32 24.30 34.19
C ALA A 214 -11.04 23.89 34.94
N SER A 215 -10.70 22.59 34.94
CA SER A 215 -9.49 22.09 35.60
C SER A 215 -8.20 22.39 34.84
N THR A 216 -8.26 22.61 33.53
CA THR A 216 -7.09 23.01 32.71
C THR A 216 -6.66 24.45 32.91
N GLY A 217 -7.48 25.28 33.55
CA GLY A 217 -7.25 26.72 33.61
C GLY A 217 -7.47 27.43 32.28
N ALA A 218 -8.23 26.83 31.35
CA ALA A 218 -8.65 27.47 30.10
C ALA A 218 -9.21 28.86 30.41
N ALA A 219 -8.61 29.88 29.79
CA ALA A 219 -9.03 31.26 29.98
C ALA A 219 -10.51 31.41 29.54
N ARG A 220 -11.33 32.01 30.42
CA ARG A 220 -12.70 32.48 30.11
C ARG A 220 -13.68 31.37 29.66
N LEU A 221 -13.83 30.33 30.48
CA LEU A 221 -14.92 29.35 30.33
C LEU A 221 -16.27 29.98 30.73
N ARG A 222 -17.21 30.03 29.79
CA ARG A 222 -18.60 30.47 30.01
C ARG A 222 -19.46 29.32 30.55
N ALA A 223 -20.60 29.66 31.12
CA ALA A 223 -21.59 28.67 31.55
C ALA A 223 -22.11 27.87 30.33
N PRO A 224 -22.35 26.55 30.45
CA PRO A 224 -22.90 25.76 29.36
C PRO A 224 -24.26 26.26 28.90
N VAL A 225 -24.49 26.27 27.59
CA VAL A 225 -25.74 26.66 26.94
C VAL A 225 -26.38 25.47 26.25
N ARG A 226 -27.69 25.43 26.12
CA ARG A 226 -28.42 24.26 25.57
C ARG A 226 -28.61 24.32 24.06
N SER A 227 -28.50 25.50 23.45
CA SER A 227 -28.74 25.69 22.02
C SER A 227 -27.96 26.89 21.46
N LEU A 228 -27.74 26.93 20.14
CA LEU A 228 -27.15 28.09 19.48
C LEU A 228 -28.04 29.34 19.63
N ALA A 229 -29.37 29.16 19.68
CA ALA A 229 -30.31 30.26 19.89
C ALA A 229 -30.13 30.91 21.28
N GLU A 230 -29.91 30.11 22.31
CA GLU A 230 -29.58 30.60 23.66
C GLU A 230 -28.25 31.34 23.66
N LEU A 231 -27.22 30.78 23.02
CA LEU A 231 -25.91 31.43 22.89
C LEU A 231 -26.01 32.80 22.20
N LEU A 232 -26.79 32.89 21.12
CA LEU A 232 -27.00 34.13 20.38
C LEU A 232 -27.85 35.14 21.17
N ALA A 233 -28.82 34.66 21.96
CA ALA A 233 -29.62 35.50 22.82
C ALA A 233 -28.77 36.12 23.95
N GLU A 234 -27.88 35.34 24.55
CA GLU A 234 -26.94 35.82 25.57
C GLU A 234 -25.99 36.88 25.01
N ALA A 235 -25.45 36.66 23.80
CA ALA A 235 -24.58 37.65 23.15
C ALA A 235 -25.32 38.93 22.72
N GLY A 236 -26.64 38.86 22.50
CA GLY A 236 -27.46 40.01 22.08
C GLY A 236 -28.12 40.78 23.22
N ALA A 237 -28.30 40.16 24.39
CA ALA A 237 -29.12 40.69 25.47
C ALA A 237 -28.45 41.77 26.33
N SER A 238 -27.13 41.79 26.47
CA SER A 238 -26.47 42.62 27.50
C SER A 238 -25.79 43.90 26.99
N GLY A 239 -25.75 44.15 25.68
CA GLY A 239 -25.47 45.47 25.08
C GLY A 239 -24.13 46.11 25.48
N ARG A 240 -23.15 45.32 25.92
CA ARG A 240 -21.81 45.76 26.31
C ARG A 240 -20.77 45.34 25.27
N ASP A 241 -19.75 46.17 25.06
CA ASP A 241 -18.67 45.96 24.09
C ASP A 241 -17.75 44.74 24.39
N ASP A 242 -17.93 44.05 25.52
CA ASP A 242 -17.11 42.92 26.01
C ASP A 242 -17.77 41.53 25.75
N GLU A 243 -18.93 41.49 25.08
CA GLU A 243 -19.69 40.25 24.84
C GLU A 243 -19.61 39.81 23.36
N SER A 244 -18.40 39.62 22.86
CA SER A 244 -18.22 38.87 21.62
C SER A 244 -18.71 37.43 21.80
N LEU A 245 -19.15 36.78 20.72
CA LEU A 245 -19.40 35.34 20.74
C LEU A 245 -18.14 34.59 21.19
N PRO A 246 -18.27 33.46 21.90
CA PRO A 246 -17.12 32.65 22.28
C PRO A 246 -16.39 32.20 21.02
N GLY A 247 -15.05 32.27 21.05
CA GLY A 247 -14.25 31.85 19.91
C GLY A 247 -14.29 30.34 19.72
N ILE A 248 -14.50 29.57 20.80
CA ILE A 248 -14.61 28.11 20.74
C ILE A 248 -15.93 27.63 21.37
N VAL A 249 -16.72 26.91 20.58
CA VAL A 249 -17.95 26.23 21.02
C VAL A 249 -17.71 24.73 20.97
N VAL A 250 -17.79 24.06 22.12
CA VAL A 250 -17.51 22.62 22.25
C VAL A 250 -18.82 21.85 22.31
N VAL A 251 -18.95 20.81 21.50
CA VAL A 251 -20.14 19.96 21.39
C VAL A 251 -19.76 18.55 21.84
N PRO A 252 -20.15 18.12 23.04
CA PRO A 252 -20.00 16.74 23.46
C PRO A 252 -20.96 15.85 22.67
N LEU A 253 -20.43 14.75 22.12
CA LEU A 253 -21.19 13.79 21.34
C LEU A 253 -20.97 12.39 21.90
N LYS A 254 -22.08 11.70 22.17
CA LYS A 254 -22.07 10.35 22.71
C LYS A 254 -23.26 9.57 22.16
N GLY A 255 -22.99 8.41 21.60
CA GLY A 255 -23.98 7.35 21.42
C GLY A 255 -24.28 6.73 22.76
N ASP A 256 -25.57 6.62 23.10
CA ASP A 256 -26.00 5.98 24.34
C ASP A 256 -25.80 4.45 24.25
N ASN A 257 -24.55 4.02 24.39
CA ASN A 257 -24.10 2.62 24.29
C ASN A 257 -24.69 1.71 25.38
N ALA A 258 -25.42 2.26 26.36
CA ALA A 258 -26.15 1.50 27.35
C ALA A 258 -27.45 0.89 26.80
N ARG A 259 -27.93 1.38 25.65
CA ARG A 259 -29.04 0.77 24.91
C ARG A 259 -28.53 -0.45 24.13
N SER A 260 -29.41 -1.43 23.88
CA SER A 260 -29.03 -2.68 23.22
C SER A 260 -28.39 -2.43 21.85
N ALA A 261 -27.56 -3.37 21.37
CA ALA A 261 -26.93 -3.30 20.05
C ALA A 261 -27.94 -3.11 18.89
N GLU A 262 -29.20 -3.52 19.09
CA GLU A 262 -30.30 -3.33 18.14
C GLU A 262 -30.68 -1.87 17.92
N SER A 263 -30.35 -0.96 18.86
CA SER A 263 -30.67 0.47 18.78
C SER A 263 -29.58 1.34 18.13
N ALA A 264 -28.45 0.73 17.76
CA ALA A 264 -27.32 1.46 17.17
C ALA A 264 -27.68 2.22 15.88
N PRO A 265 -28.49 1.68 14.95
CA PRO A 265 -28.92 2.42 13.76
C PRO A 265 -29.77 3.65 14.07
N GLU A 266 -30.72 3.55 15.00
CA GLU A 266 -31.56 4.69 15.40
C GLU A 266 -30.71 5.78 16.06
N LEU A 267 -29.81 5.42 16.98
CA LEU A 267 -28.90 6.36 17.63
C LEU A 267 -27.98 7.06 16.63
N ALA A 268 -27.45 6.34 15.64
CA ALA A 268 -26.63 6.93 14.57
C ALA A 268 -27.43 7.94 13.73
N HIS A 269 -28.68 7.63 13.39
CA HIS A 269 -29.56 8.55 12.67
C HIS A 269 -29.93 9.79 13.50
N GLU A 270 -30.26 9.61 14.78
CA GLU A 270 -30.58 10.71 15.69
C GLU A 270 -29.40 11.67 15.85
N LEU A 271 -28.21 11.14 16.14
CA LEU A 271 -27.00 11.94 16.34
C LEU A 271 -26.55 12.62 15.04
N SER A 272 -26.60 11.93 13.90
CA SER A 272 -26.27 12.53 12.59
C SER A 272 -27.24 13.64 12.21
N ARG A 273 -28.55 13.48 12.47
CA ARG A 273 -29.55 14.54 12.22
C ARG A 273 -29.28 15.76 13.10
N HIS A 274 -29.04 15.54 14.39
CA HIS A 274 -28.73 16.62 15.32
C HIS A 274 -27.49 17.41 14.90
N VAL A 275 -26.41 16.72 14.52
CA VAL A 275 -25.17 17.37 14.09
C VAL A 275 -25.34 18.08 12.74
N LEU A 276 -26.08 17.50 11.80
CA LEU A 276 -26.39 18.16 10.53
C LEU A 276 -27.17 19.47 10.74
N GLU A 277 -28.21 19.44 11.58
CA GLU A 277 -29.00 20.64 11.93
C GLU A 277 -28.11 21.70 12.60
N LEU A 278 -27.21 21.27 13.49
CA LEU A 278 -26.29 22.17 14.17
C LEU A 278 -25.30 22.83 13.19
N ILE A 279 -24.71 22.06 12.27
CA ILE A 279 -23.81 22.59 11.23
C ILE A 279 -24.55 23.58 10.33
N GLN A 280 -25.77 23.27 9.91
CA GLN A 280 -26.57 24.16 9.07
C GLN A 280 -26.90 25.47 9.77
N GLN A 281 -27.33 25.41 11.04
CA GLN A 281 -27.59 26.61 11.84
C GLN A 281 -26.32 27.44 12.05
N TRP A 282 -25.19 26.78 12.33
CA TRP A 282 -23.90 27.43 12.51
C TRP A 282 -23.43 28.18 11.25
N LEU A 283 -23.58 27.56 10.09
CA LEU A 283 -23.16 28.14 8.81
C LEU A 283 -24.11 29.23 8.30
N ALA A 284 -25.39 29.18 8.66
CA ALA A 284 -26.38 30.19 8.31
C ALA A 284 -26.20 31.53 9.07
N GLU A 285 -25.43 31.54 10.15
CA GLU A 285 -25.25 32.69 11.03
C GLU A 285 -23.85 33.30 10.86
N GLU A 286 -23.80 34.48 10.23
CA GLU A 286 -22.55 35.18 9.90
C GLU A 286 -21.73 35.56 11.15
N ARG A 287 -22.37 35.77 12.30
CA ARG A 287 -21.67 36.12 13.54
C ARG A 287 -20.72 35.02 14.01
N PHE A 288 -20.94 33.76 13.61
CA PHE A 288 -20.04 32.64 13.89
C PHE A 288 -18.87 32.50 12.92
N ALA A 289 -18.70 33.41 11.95
CA ALA A 289 -17.63 33.31 10.94
C ALA A 289 -16.22 33.26 11.55
N GLY A 290 -15.99 33.95 12.67
CA GLY A 290 -14.73 33.97 13.40
C GLY A 290 -14.60 32.94 14.52
N ALA A 291 -15.64 32.14 14.78
CA ALA A 291 -15.67 31.12 15.83
C ALA A 291 -15.47 29.72 15.24
N ARG A 292 -15.07 28.77 16.11
CA ARG A 292 -14.91 27.35 15.76
C ARG A 292 -15.86 26.49 16.56
N LEU A 293 -16.44 25.51 15.87
CA LEU A 293 -17.27 24.48 16.49
C LEU A 293 -16.44 23.19 16.61
N VAL A 294 -16.20 22.75 17.84
CA VAL A 294 -15.35 21.60 18.18
C VAL A 294 -16.24 20.45 18.64
N PHE A 295 -16.29 19.39 17.86
CA PHE A 295 -17.02 18.18 18.19
C PHE A 295 -16.12 17.22 18.96
N VAL A 296 -16.52 16.87 20.18
CA VAL A 296 -15.76 15.98 21.06
C VAL A 296 -16.53 14.69 21.26
N THR A 297 -15.92 13.58 20.86
CA THR A 297 -16.46 12.22 21.00
C THR A 297 -15.64 11.40 21.98
N ARG A 298 -16.18 10.25 22.41
CA ARG A 298 -15.43 9.22 23.15
C ARG A 298 -15.66 7.86 22.53
N GLY A 299 -14.60 7.20 22.07
CA GLY A 299 -14.68 5.85 21.51
C GLY A 299 -15.26 5.80 20.10
N ALA A 300 -15.28 6.92 19.39
CA ALA A 300 -15.78 7.04 18.01
C ALA A 300 -14.71 6.73 16.95
N VAL A 301 -13.45 6.55 17.38
CA VAL A 301 -12.31 6.34 16.48
C VAL A 301 -11.42 5.21 17.00
N GLU A 302 -11.15 4.25 16.10
CA GLU A 302 -10.09 3.26 16.29
C GLU A 302 -8.72 3.89 15.97
N ASP A 303 -7.74 3.67 16.86
CA ASP A 303 -6.38 4.21 16.72
C ASP A 303 -5.28 3.14 16.63
N GLY A 304 -5.67 1.89 16.38
CA GLY A 304 -4.79 0.71 16.36
C GLY A 304 -4.47 0.13 17.74
N VAL A 305 -4.87 0.80 18.82
CA VAL A 305 -4.73 0.31 20.21
C VAL A 305 -6.10 0.22 20.89
N HIS A 306 -6.96 1.21 20.68
CA HIS A 306 -8.31 1.28 21.22
C HIS A 306 -9.32 0.90 20.14
N GLU A 307 -10.22 -0.01 20.47
CA GLU A 307 -11.31 -0.42 19.58
C GLU A 307 -12.41 0.64 19.52
N LEU A 308 -13.13 0.66 18.40
CA LEU A 308 -14.34 1.44 18.24
C LEU A 308 -15.42 0.94 19.19
N THR A 309 -15.92 1.82 20.07
CA THR A 309 -16.96 1.46 21.07
C THR A 309 -18.25 2.25 20.92
N ASP A 310 -18.22 3.39 20.22
CA ASP A 310 -19.38 4.26 20.00
C ASP A 310 -19.61 4.46 18.48
N VAL A 311 -20.40 3.55 17.90
CA VAL A 311 -20.71 3.55 16.46
C VAL A 311 -21.58 4.75 16.06
N ALA A 312 -22.46 5.22 16.96
CA ALA A 312 -23.29 6.38 16.67
C ALA A 312 -22.44 7.65 16.56
N ALA A 313 -21.51 7.89 17.50
CA ALA A 313 -20.56 8.98 17.41
C ALA A 313 -19.60 8.83 16.21
N ALA A 314 -19.24 7.60 15.83
CA ALA A 314 -18.43 7.34 14.63
C ALA A 314 -19.11 7.79 13.33
N SER A 315 -20.43 7.66 13.23
CA SER A 315 -21.19 8.12 12.06
C SER A 315 -21.07 9.63 11.84
N VAL A 316 -20.99 10.40 12.92
CA VAL A 316 -20.82 11.86 12.89
C VAL A 316 -19.47 12.26 12.28
N TRP A 317 -18.41 11.49 12.54
CA TRP A 317 -17.09 11.79 11.98
C TRP A 317 -17.12 11.82 10.44
N GLY A 318 -17.89 10.94 9.80
CA GLY A 318 -18.10 10.98 8.34
C GLY A 318 -18.79 12.26 7.86
N LEU A 319 -19.88 12.64 8.54
CA LEU A 319 -20.65 13.85 8.23
C LEU A 319 -19.81 15.13 8.38
N VAL A 320 -19.15 15.29 9.53
CA VAL A 320 -18.36 16.51 9.84
C VAL A 320 -17.15 16.61 8.92
N ARG A 321 -16.54 15.49 8.51
CA ARG A 321 -15.47 15.50 7.48
C ARG A 321 -15.92 16.10 6.15
N SER A 322 -17.15 15.82 5.72
CA SER A 322 -17.72 16.47 4.52
C SER A 322 -17.84 17.98 4.73
N ALA A 323 -18.37 18.41 5.88
CA ALA A 323 -18.51 19.82 6.21
C ALA A 323 -17.14 20.55 6.32
N GLN A 324 -16.10 19.87 6.81
CA GLN A 324 -14.73 20.38 6.86
C GLN A 324 -14.13 20.62 5.47
N ALA A 325 -14.42 19.73 4.51
CA ALA A 325 -13.95 19.90 3.13
C ALA A 325 -14.60 21.11 2.45
N GLU A 326 -15.88 21.37 2.75
CA GLU A 326 -16.61 22.53 2.21
C GLU A 326 -16.29 23.83 2.96
N ASN A 327 -15.97 23.76 4.26
CA ASN A 327 -15.74 24.92 5.12
C ASN A 327 -14.45 24.77 5.96
N PRO A 328 -13.26 24.89 5.33
CA PRO A 328 -11.98 24.71 6.02
C PRO A 328 -11.83 25.62 7.25
N GLY A 329 -11.31 25.06 8.35
CA GLY A 329 -11.02 25.81 9.59
C GLY A 329 -12.22 26.13 10.50
N ARG A 330 -13.45 25.86 10.06
CA ARG A 330 -14.67 26.14 10.86
C ARG A 330 -15.01 25.05 11.90
N PHE A 331 -14.56 23.83 11.66
CA PHE A 331 -14.92 22.64 12.44
C PHE A 331 -13.70 21.82 12.84
N LEU A 332 -13.65 21.35 14.09
CA LEU A 332 -12.62 20.45 14.60
C LEU A 332 -13.27 19.19 15.17
N LEU A 333 -12.76 18.01 14.80
CA LEU A 333 -13.18 16.71 15.34
C LEU A 333 -12.13 16.19 16.31
N VAL A 334 -12.56 15.80 17.51
CA VAL A 334 -11.65 15.29 18.55
C VAL A 334 -12.27 14.08 19.23
N ASP A 335 -11.57 12.96 19.26
CA ASP A 335 -11.98 11.79 20.04
C ASP A 335 -11.07 11.61 21.25
N MET A 336 -11.63 11.53 22.46
CA MET A 336 -10.87 11.53 23.72
C MET A 336 -11.21 10.32 24.60
N ASP A 337 -10.23 9.80 25.34
CA ASP A 337 -10.47 8.73 26.33
C ASP A 337 -11.10 9.24 27.66
N GLY A 338 -11.06 10.55 27.88
CA GLY A 338 -11.62 11.22 29.04
C GLY A 338 -10.85 11.04 30.35
N THR A 339 -9.56 10.73 30.25
CA THR A 339 -8.62 10.81 31.39
C THR A 339 -8.31 12.27 31.73
N ALA A 340 -7.86 12.54 32.96
CA ALA A 340 -7.48 13.89 33.38
C ALA A 340 -6.25 14.39 32.59
N GLU A 341 -5.36 13.49 32.23
CA GLU A 341 -4.19 13.74 31.40
C GLU A 341 -4.61 14.18 29.99
N SER A 342 -5.58 13.49 29.38
CA SER A 342 -6.12 13.90 28.07
C SER A 342 -6.90 15.21 28.15
N ALA A 343 -7.62 15.48 29.24
CA ALA A 343 -8.29 16.75 29.44
C ALA A 343 -7.32 17.95 29.38
N ALA A 344 -6.08 17.79 29.87
CA ALA A 344 -5.06 18.83 29.81
C ALA A 344 -4.69 19.28 28.38
N ALA A 345 -5.00 18.47 27.36
CA ALA A 345 -4.78 18.84 25.95
C ALA A 345 -5.87 19.76 25.38
N LEU A 346 -7.05 19.87 26.03
CA LEU A 346 -8.20 20.63 25.52
C LEU A 346 -7.84 22.07 25.08
N PRO A 347 -7.09 22.87 25.87
CA PRO A 347 -6.77 24.25 25.50
C PRO A 347 -5.88 24.39 24.26
N ALA A 348 -5.15 23.32 23.89
CA ALA A 348 -4.25 23.32 22.73
C ALA A 348 -4.94 22.86 21.44
N LEU A 349 -6.12 22.22 21.54
CA LEU A 349 -6.84 21.69 20.38
C LEU A 349 -7.16 22.74 19.29
N PRO A 350 -7.57 23.98 19.61
CA PRO A 350 -7.90 24.94 18.56
C PRO A 350 -6.71 25.27 17.65
N ALA A 351 -5.48 25.27 18.19
CA ALA A 351 -4.27 25.56 17.42
C ALA A 351 -4.01 24.52 16.32
N LEU A 352 -4.57 23.31 16.44
CA LEU A 352 -4.50 22.29 15.39
C LEU A 352 -5.24 22.71 14.13
N ALA A 353 -6.41 23.34 14.28
CA ALA A 353 -7.14 23.85 13.13
C ALA A 353 -6.34 24.92 12.37
N ASP A 354 -5.57 25.75 13.09
CA ASP A 354 -4.68 26.76 12.50
C ASP A 354 -3.49 26.14 11.76
N SER A 355 -3.02 24.97 12.19
CA SER A 355 -1.97 24.21 11.48
C SER A 355 -2.51 23.31 10.36
N GLY A 356 -3.80 23.42 10.01
CA GLY A 356 -4.43 22.61 8.97
C GLY A 356 -4.74 21.17 9.40
N GLU A 357 -4.84 20.93 10.71
CA GLU A 357 -5.15 19.63 11.33
C GLU A 357 -6.58 19.64 11.89
N PRO A 358 -7.60 19.34 11.07
CA PRO A 358 -9.00 19.45 11.46
C PRO A 358 -9.52 18.26 12.28
N GLN A 359 -8.67 17.28 12.58
CA GLN A 359 -9.04 16.02 13.24
C GLN A 359 -7.93 15.57 14.20
N ALA A 360 -8.31 15.20 15.43
CA ALA A 360 -7.38 14.71 16.44
C ALA A 360 -7.94 13.56 17.28
N VAL A 361 -7.05 12.74 17.82
CA VAL A 361 -7.32 11.72 18.83
C VAL A 361 -6.45 12.01 20.04
N VAL A 362 -7.03 12.00 21.24
CA VAL A 362 -6.30 12.20 22.50
C VAL A 362 -6.42 10.96 23.37
N ARG A 363 -5.28 10.36 23.68
CA ARG A 363 -5.17 9.17 24.53
C ARG A 363 -4.05 9.33 25.53
N SER A 364 -4.33 9.11 26.81
CA SER A 364 -3.36 9.18 27.90
C SER A 364 -2.51 10.46 27.85
N GLY A 365 -3.16 11.62 27.58
CA GLY A 365 -2.50 12.91 27.43
C GLY A 365 -1.72 13.13 26.12
N THR A 366 -1.61 12.12 25.26
CA THR A 366 -0.94 12.24 23.96
C THR A 366 -1.92 12.67 22.89
N LEU A 367 -1.65 13.81 22.26
CA LEU A 367 -2.36 14.32 21.10
C LEU A 367 -1.82 13.67 19.83
N ARG A 368 -2.71 13.15 18.97
CA ARG A 368 -2.39 12.56 17.67
C ARG A 368 -3.27 13.12 16.57
N VAL A 369 -2.73 13.26 15.37
CA VAL A 369 -3.46 13.71 14.16
C VAL A 369 -3.44 12.64 13.08
N GLY A 370 -4.48 12.65 12.24
CA GLY A 370 -4.66 11.65 11.20
C GLY A 370 -3.71 11.89 10.03
N ARG A 371 -3.05 10.82 9.58
CA ARG A 371 -2.25 10.78 8.36
C ARG A 371 -2.72 9.62 7.50
N LEU A 372 -2.89 9.85 6.21
CA LEU A 372 -3.15 8.74 5.30
C LEU A 372 -1.84 7.97 5.11
N ALA A 373 -1.84 6.72 5.55
CA ALA A 373 -0.79 5.77 5.30
C ALA A 373 -1.30 4.71 4.32
N ARG A 374 -0.39 4.22 3.47
CA ARG A 374 -0.71 3.06 2.63
C ARG A 374 -0.81 1.84 3.53
N LEU A 375 -1.87 1.05 3.34
CA LEU A 375 -1.99 -0.24 4.01
C LEU A 375 -1.00 -1.19 3.32
N GLU A 376 0.20 -1.34 3.88
CA GLU A 376 1.11 -2.36 3.40
C GLU A 376 0.46 -3.72 3.66
N SER A 377 0.33 -4.52 2.59
CA SER A 377 -0.09 -5.91 2.72
C SER A 377 0.97 -6.63 3.54
N GLY A 378 0.79 -6.69 4.85
CA GLY A 378 1.54 -7.61 5.70
C GLY A 378 1.31 -9.05 5.22
N THR A 379 1.98 -10.02 5.85
CA THR A 379 1.85 -11.47 5.56
C THR A 379 0.46 -12.06 5.89
N GLY A 380 -0.59 -11.23 5.91
CA GLY A 380 -1.97 -11.59 6.16
C GLY A 380 -2.61 -12.36 5.02
N LEU A 381 -3.58 -13.20 5.40
CA LEU A 381 -4.30 -14.22 4.63
C LEU A 381 -4.45 -13.89 3.13
N VAL A 382 -3.63 -14.57 2.32
CA VAL A 382 -3.76 -14.59 0.87
C VAL A 382 -4.87 -15.57 0.50
N PRO A 383 -5.89 -15.18 -0.29
CA PRO A 383 -6.90 -16.11 -0.75
C PRO A 383 -6.25 -17.22 -1.59
N PRO A 384 -6.65 -18.49 -1.43
CA PRO A 384 -6.07 -19.59 -2.19
C PRO A 384 -6.26 -19.38 -3.70
N ALA A 385 -5.18 -19.54 -4.46
CA ALA A 385 -5.23 -19.41 -5.92
C ALA A 385 -6.07 -20.55 -6.53
N GLY A 386 -6.99 -20.20 -7.45
CA GLY A 386 -7.72 -21.17 -8.27
C GLY A 386 -9.12 -21.55 -7.82
N VAL A 387 -9.71 -20.88 -6.82
CA VAL A 387 -11.12 -21.09 -6.43
C VAL A 387 -11.89 -19.77 -6.45
N PRO A 388 -13.05 -19.68 -7.13
CA PRO A 388 -13.96 -18.56 -6.95
C PRO A 388 -14.50 -18.58 -5.51
N TRP A 389 -14.36 -17.45 -4.82
CA TRP A 389 -14.89 -17.27 -3.47
C TRP A 389 -16.43 -17.37 -3.47
N ARG A 390 -16.99 -18.00 -2.43
CA ARG A 390 -18.41 -17.88 -2.07
C ARG A 390 -18.53 -17.24 -0.72
#